data_AF-A0A3D8P5X6-F1
#
_entry.id   AF-A0A3D8P5X6-F1
#
_cell.length_a   1.000
_cell.length_b   1.000
_cell.length_c   1.000
_cell.angle_alpha   90.00
_cell.angle_beta   90.00
_cell.angle_gamma   90.00
#
_symmetry.space_group_name_H-M   'P 1'
#
loop_
_entity.id
_entity.type
_entity.pdbx_description
1 polymer ?
#
loop_
_entity_poly.entity_id
_entity_poly.type
_entity_poly.pdbx_seq_one_letter_code
_entity_poly.pdbx_strand_id
1 'polypeptide(L)'
;MAYHLHFVGKQYYTLQSFVREAELYGVSRRISLTDLCRMNWGDKVLLAILDGKSGVVFGQFTVTTLTGLSPEASRAVREEFGARKVDDGGGVVKRGCGKYITGASYEVETPLPVIARFLMELKRQGIDIGKPMIGGPFEEHPPVRLKDVPFRQGFRLFDYSRFLEAVKQAGNGKKVPVVKGQFYVAELSAKAKKQDGKVQEVQIYWRKEELEPRIRQVKLSEVMR
;
A
#
# COMPACT_ATOMS: atom_id res chain seq x y z
N MET A 1 8.85 8.10 2.50
CA MET A 1 8.02 7.06 3.14
C MET A 1 6.59 7.59 3.24
N ALA A 2 5.68 6.96 2.52
CA ALA A 2 4.24 7.21 2.58
C ALA A 2 3.55 6.19 3.50
N TYR A 3 2.32 6.51 3.90
CA TYR A 3 1.45 5.62 4.65
C TYR A 3 0.22 5.27 3.82
N HIS A 4 -0.20 4.01 3.87
CA HIS A 4 -1.43 3.54 3.26
C HIS A 4 -2.31 2.88 4.30
N LEU A 5 -3.61 2.80 4.02
CA LEU A 5 -4.59 2.06 4.80
C LEU A 5 -5.14 0.90 3.98
N HIS A 6 -5.05 -0.30 4.55
CA HIS A 6 -5.60 -1.53 3.98
C HIS A 6 -6.53 -2.22 4.97
N PHE A 7 -7.70 -2.65 4.47
CA PHE A 7 -8.67 -3.38 5.27
C PHE A 7 -8.49 -4.89 5.11
N VAL A 8 -8.25 -5.59 6.22
CA VAL A 8 -8.17 -7.05 6.29
C VAL A 8 -9.59 -7.63 6.25
N GLY A 9 -9.80 -8.56 5.31
CA GLY A 9 -11.08 -9.24 5.13
C GLY A 9 -11.42 -10.15 6.31
N LYS A 10 -12.62 -9.96 6.89
CA LYS A 10 -13.15 -10.76 8.00
C LYS A 10 -13.42 -12.22 7.67
N GLN A 11 -13.63 -12.53 6.39
CA GLN A 11 -14.01 -13.88 5.97
C GLN A 11 -12.96 -14.94 6.35
N TYR A 12 -11.68 -14.55 6.41
CA TYR A 12 -10.58 -15.48 6.63
C TYR A 12 -9.87 -15.26 7.97
N TYR A 13 -10.16 -14.15 8.66
CA TYR A 13 -9.37 -13.69 9.79
C TYR A 13 -10.21 -13.09 10.91
N THR A 14 -9.91 -13.54 12.13
CA THR A 14 -10.08 -12.74 13.34
C THR A 14 -8.85 -11.87 13.54
N LEU A 15 -8.94 -10.81 14.36
CA LEU A 15 -7.80 -9.98 14.73
C LEU A 15 -6.64 -10.84 15.27
N GLN A 16 -6.93 -11.69 16.26
CA GLN A 16 -5.93 -12.54 16.91
C GLN A 16 -5.31 -13.55 15.95
N SER A 17 -6.11 -14.22 15.11
CA SER A 17 -5.57 -15.18 14.16
C SER A 17 -4.71 -14.51 13.09
N PHE A 18 -5.04 -13.27 12.71
CA PHE A 18 -4.23 -12.51 11.80
C PHE A 18 -2.91 -12.06 12.41
N VAL A 19 -2.92 -11.50 13.62
CA VAL A 19 -1.71 -11.05 14.32
C VAL A 19 -0.73 -12.21 14.49
N ARG A 20 -1.19 -13.36 14.99
CA ARG A 20 -0.34 -14.56 15.13
C ARG A 20 0.29 -15.01 13.82
N GLU A 21 -0.47 -14.98 12.71
CA GLU A 21 0.08 -15.34 11.40
C GLU A 21 1.10 -14.30 10.90
N ALA A 22 0.80 -13.01 11.11
CA ALA A 22 1.63 -11.91 10.68
C ALA A 22 2.96 -11.84 11.46
N GLU A 23 2.96 -12.21 12.74
CA GLU A 23 4.18 -12.35 13.56
C GLU A 23 5.06 -13.50 13.07
N LEU A 24 4.46 -14.61 12.62
CA LEU A 24 5.19 -15.79 12.16
C LEU A 24 5.78 -15.63 10.75
N TYR A 25 5.01 -15.06 9.82
CA TYR A 25 5.32 -15.08 8.39
C TYR A 25 5.37 -13.69 7.75
N GLY A 26 5.25 -12.63 8.53
CA GLY A 26 4.99 -11.30 8.01
C GLY A 26 3.61 -11.17 7.34
N VAL A 27 3.34 -9.97 6.86
CA VAL A 27 2.11 -9.65 6.13
C VAL A 27 2.35 -9.82 4.64
N SER A 28 1.38 -10.41 3.94
CA SER A 28 1.33 -10.41 2.48
C SER A 28 -0.09 -10.11 2.00
N ARG A 29 -0.22 -9.20 1.04
CA ARG A 29 -1.51 -8.69 0.54
C ARG A 29 -1.49 -8.47 -0.96
N ARG A 30 -2.54 -8.98 -1.62
CA ARG A 30 -2.76 -8.77 -3.05
C ARG A 30 -2.90 -7.28 -3.35
N ILE A 31 -2.23 -6.83 -4.40
CA ILE A 31 -2.23 -5.45 -4.86
C ILE A 31 -2.60 -5.36 -6.34
N SER A 32 -3.26 -4.28 -6.71
CA SER A 32 -3.49 -3.95 -8.12
C SER A 32 -2.23 -3.33 -8.72
N LEU A 33 -1.99 -3.48 -10.03
CA LEU A 33 -0.84 -2.81 -10.65
C LEU A 33 -0.93 -1.28 -10.56
N THR A 34 -2.15 -0.73 -10.54
CA THR A 34 -2.39 0.70 -10.35
C THR A 34 -1.97 1.18 -8.96
N ASP A 35 -2.32 0.43 -7.90
CA ASP A 35 -1.87 0.75 -6.55
C ASP A 35 -0.35 0.54 -6.40
N LEU A 36 0.20 -0.50 -7.02
CA LEU A 36 1.64 -0.77 -7.01
C LEU A 36 2.45 0.36 -7.67
N CYS A 37 1.89 1.03 -8.69
CA CYS A 37 2.48 2.23 -9.30
C CYS A 37 2.60 3.43 -8.35
N ARG A 38 1.90 3.42 -7.21
CA ARG A 38 1.83 4.52 -6.25
C ARG A 38 2.53 4.19 -4.92
N MET A 39 3.29 3.10 -4.88
CA MET A 39 4.01 2.64 -3.70
C MET A 39 5.50 2.58 -3.97
N ASN A 40 6.27 2.65 -2.90
CA ASN A 40 7.71 2.47 -2.90
C ASN A 40 8.11 1.44 -1.85
N TRP A 41 9.32 0.90 -2.01
CA TRP A 41 9.96 0.15 -0.94
C TRP A 41 10.08 1.01 0.31
N GLY A 42 9.81 0.42 1.47
CA GLY A 42 9.82 1.11 2.76
C GLY A 42 8.54 1.88 3.10
N ASP A 43 7.56 2.00 2.19
CA ASP A 43 6.25 2.57 2.55
C ASP A 43 5.55 1.70 3.61
N LYS A 44 4.75 2.33 4.47
CA LYS A 44 4.04 1.64 5.56
C LYS A 44 2.57 1.46 5.23
N VAL A 45 2.00 0.32 5.56
CA VAL A 45 0.58 0.02 5.36
C VAL A 45 -0.06 -0.26 6.71
N LEU A 46 -0.90 0.66 7.18
CA LEU A 46 -1.79 0.45 8.31
C LEU A 46 -2.83 -0.62 7.97
N LEU A 47 -3.02 -1.53 8.91
CA LEU A 47 -3.95 -2.63 8.82
C LEU A 47 -5.15 -2.34 9.70
N ALA A 48 -6.33 -2.34 9.08
CA ALA A 48 -7.60 -2.22 9.78
C ALA A 48 -8.46 -3.47 9.57
N ILE A 49 -9.16 -3.91 10.61
CA ILE A 49 -10.22 -4.91 10.49
C ILE A 49 -11.56 -4.21 10.72
N LEU A 50 -12.61 -4.61 10.02
CA LEU A 50 -13.94 -4.11 10.33
C LEU A 50 -14.32 -4.60 11.75
N ASP A 51 -15.10 -3.85 12.50
CA ASP A 51 -15.65 -4.24 13.80
C ASP A 51 -16.96 -3.47 14.01
N GLY A 52 -18.08 -4.20 14.00
CA GLY A 52 -19.40 -3.60 13.77
C GLY A 52 -19.42 -2.75 12.50
N LYS A 53 -19.74 -1.45 12.65
CA LYS A 53 -19.84 -0.46 11.56
C LYS A 53 -18.56 0.37 11.35
N SER A 54 -17.46 0.06 12.03
CA SER A 54 -16.24 0.89 12.01
C SER A 54 -15.00 0.06 11.76
N GLY A 55 -13.98 0.65 11.16
CA GLY A 55 -12.65 0.03 11.07
C GLY A 55 -11.91 0.16 12.40
N VAL A 56 -11.13 -0.83 12.76
CA VAL A 56 -10.19 -0.78 13.89
C VAL A 56 -8.80 -1.03 13.32
N VAL A 57 -7.96 0.01 13.34
CA VAL A 57 -6.52 -0.11 13.06
C VAL A 57 -5.88 -0.84 14.22
N PHE A 58 -5.02 -1.82 13.93
CA PHE A 58 -4.42 -2.68 14.96
C PHE A 58 -2.94 -3.02 14.70
N GLY A 59 -2.41 -2.61 13.57
CA GLY A 59 -1.02 -2.88 13.22
C GLY A 59 -0.67 -2.25 11.89
N GLN A 60 0.56 -2.47 11.48
CA GLN A 60 1.05 -2.06 10.18
C GLN A 60 2.08 -3.07 9.66
N PHE A 61 2.43 -2.95 8.38
CA PHE A 61 3.63 -3.58 7.86
C PHE A 61 4.41 -2.62 6.97
N THR A 62 5.71 -2.83 6.88
CA THR A 62 6.60 -2.08 5.98
C THR A 62 6.75 -2.85 4.67
N VAL A 63 6.57 -2.20 3.52
CA VAL A 63 6.65 -2.85 2.20
C VAL A 63 8.11 -3.15 1.87
N THR A 64 8.48 -4.43 1.89
CA THR A 64 9.85 -4.90 1.61
C THR A 64 9.91 -6.03 0.58
N THR A 65 8.77 -6.60 0.22
CA THR A 65 8.70 -7.72 -0.73
C THR A 65 7.59 -7.55 -1.77
N LEU A 66 7.85 -8.05 -2.99
CA LEU A 66 6.86 -8.24 -4.05
C LEU A 66 6.86 -9.74 -4.41
N THR A 67 5.70 -10.38 -4.29
CA THR A 67 5.52 -11.82 -4.46
C THR A 67 4.26 -12.11 -5.28
N GLY A 68 3.91 -13.38 -5.47
CA GLY A 68 2.68 -13.79 -6.16
C GLY A 68 2.71 -13.61 -7.68
N LEU A 69 3.88 -13.31 -8.24
CA LEU A 69 4.09 -13.31 -9.69
C LEU A 69 4.09 -14.75 -10.22
N SER A 70 3.65 -14.93 -11.47
CA SER A 70 3.84 -16.20 -12.18
C SER A 70 5.34 -16.51 -12.37
N PRO A 71 5.73 -17.77 -12.61
CA PRO A 71 7.12 -18.12 -12.89
C PRO A 71 7.71 -17.35 -14.09
N GLU A 72 6.90 -17.12 -15.12
CA GLU A 72 7.28 -16.37 -16.32
C GLU A 72 7.51 -14.89 -16.01
N ALA A 73 6.56 -14.22 -15.35
CA ALA A 73 6.70 -12.81 -15.00
C ALA A 73 7.83 -12.58 -13.98
N SER A 74 8.01 -13.49 -13.01
CA SER A 74 9.11 -13.43 -12.06
C SER A 74 10.48 -13.52 -12.76
N ARG A 75 10.60 -14.42 -13.74
CA ARG A 75 11.80 -14.54 -14.59
C ARG A 75 12.05 -13.25 -15.38
N ALA A 76 11.02 -12.73 -16.04
CA ALA A 76 11.12 -11.50 -16.83
C ALA A 76 11.54 -10.30 -15.99
N VAL A 77 10.97 -10.12 -14.79
CA VAL A 77 11.36 -9.06 -13.85
C VAL A 77 12.83 -9.19 -13.44
N ARG A 78 13.29 -10.41 -13.16
CA ARG A 78 14.69 -10.67 -12.78
C ARG A 78 15.67 -10.37 -13.92
N GLU A 79 15.32 -10.76 -15.14
CA GLU A 79 16.16 -10.56 -16.32
C GLU A 79 16.25 -9.07 -16.69
N GLU A 80 15.14 -8.34 -16.63
CA GLU A 80 15.09 -6.90 -16.95
C GLU A 80 15.82 -6.04 -15.92
N PHE A 81 15.58 -6.30 -14.63
CA PHE A 81 16.00 -5.37 -13.56
C PHE A 81 17.23 -5.82 -12.78
N GLY A 82 17.70 -7.06 -12.98
CA GLY A 82 18.71 -7.68 -12.14
C GLY A 82 18.17 -7.92 -10.73
N ALA A 83 17.85 -9.17 -10.42
CA ALA A 83 17.42 -9.54 -9.07
C ALA A 83 18.41 -10.50 -8.41
N ARG A 84 18.73 -10.23 -7.15
CA ARG A 84 19.51 -11.16 -6.33
C ARG A 84 18.56 -12.17 -5.71
N LYS A 85 18.79 -13.46 -5.95
CA LYS A 85 18.02 -14.51 -5.27
C LYS A 85 18.35 -14.48 -3.77
N VAL A 86 17.33 -14.46 -2.94
CA VAL A 86 17.47 -14.43 -1.47
C VAL A 86 16.85 -15.64 -0.78
N ASP A 87 15.92 -16.34 -1.45
CA ASP A 87 15.30 -17.56 -0.95
C ASP A 87 15.01 -18.51 -2.13
N ASP A 88 15.26 -19.81 -1.96
CA ASP A 88 14.92 -20.85 -2.91
C ASP A 88 13.41 -21.17 -2.93
N GLY A 89 12.68 -20.83 -1.86
CA GLY A 89 11.30 -21.22 -1.63
C GLY A 89 11.18 -22.69 -1.24
N GLY A 90 10.04 -23.30 -1.56
CA GLY A 90 9.74 -24.71 -1.30
C GLY A 90 9.10 -24.98 0.07
N GLY A 91 9.07 -23.99 0.96
CA GLY A 91 8.39 -24.09 2.25
C GLY A 91 6.87 -24.04 2.11
N VAL A 92 6.15 -24.89 2.85
CA VAL A 92 4.69 -24.85 2.94
C VAL A 92 4.27 -23.81 3.96
N VAL A 93 3.65 -22.72 3.49
CA VAL A 93 3.05 -21.69 4.36
C VAL A 93 1.56 -21.95 4.46
N LYS A 94 1.07 -22.09 5.70
CA LYS A 94 -0.36 -22.20 6.01
C LYS A 94 -0.85 -20.85 6.50
N ARG A 95 -1.65 -20.15 5.68
CA ARG A 95 -2.33 -18.90 6.02
C ARG A 95 -3.83 -19.16 6.23
N GLY A 96 -4.52 -18.26 6.93
CA GLY A 96 -5.99 -18.31 7.10
C GLY A 96 -6.75 -18.36 5.77
N CYS A 97 -6.16 -17.84 4.69
CA CYS A 97 -6.71 -17.93 3.33
C CYS A 97 -6.28 -19.18 2.54
N GLY A 98 -5.52 -20.12 3.10
CA GLY A 98 -5.13 -21.38 2.44
C GLY A 98 -3.70 -21.85 2.72
N LYS A 99 -3.32 -22.97 2.12
CA LYS A 99 -1.95 -23.52 2.17
C LYS A 99 -1.25 -23.31 0.84
N TYR A 100 -0.02 -22.83 0.86
CA TYR A 100 0.75 -22.49 -0.34
C TYR A 100 2.18 -23.00 -0.22
N ILE A 101 2.76 -23.44 -1.33
CA ILE A 101 4.21 -23.65 -1.41
C ILE A 101 4.82 -22.31 -1.83
N THR A 102 5.77 -21.82 -1.05
CA THR A 102 6.49 -20.58 -1.36
C THR A 102 7.34 -20.77 -2.60
N GLY A 103 7.28 -19.82 -3.53
CA GLY A 103 8.24 -19.75 -4.63
C GLY A 103 9.53 -19.10 -4.17
N ALA A 104 10.58 -19.21 -5.00
CA ALA A 104 11.81 -18.47 -4.78
C ALA A 104 11.55 -16.95 -4.64
N SER A 105 12.24 -16.32 -3.69
CA SER A 105 12.17 -14.88 -3.46
C SER A 105 13.43 -14.20 -3.97
N TYR A 106 13.24 -13.02 -4.56
CA TYR A 106 14.32 -12.22 -5.11
C TYR A 106 14.23 -10.81 -4.57
N GLU A 107 15.39 -10.23 -4.29
CA GLU A 107 15.55 -8.83 -3.92
C GLU A 107 15.84 -8.03 -5.20
N VAL A 108 15.08 -6.95 -5.37
CA VAL A 108 15.18 -6.04 -6.52
C VAL A 108 15.19 -4.62 -5.97
N GLU A 109 16.24 -3.85 -6.27
CA GLU A 109 16.35 -2.45 -5.84
C GLU A 109 15.51 -1.50 -6.72
N THR A 110 15.11 -1.96 -7.92
CA THR A 110 14.30 -1.18 -8.84
C THR A 110 13.01 -0.69 -8.15
N PRO A 111 12.65 0.60 -8.32
CA PRO A 111 11.43 1.14 -7.72
C PRO A 111 10.18 0.37 -8.14
N LEU A 112 9.30 0.10 -7.18
CA LEU A 112 8.01 -0.56 -7.42
C LEU A 112 7.18 0.03 -8.57
N PRO A 113 7.14 1.36 -8.81
CA PRO A 113 6.38 1.90 -9.94
C PRO A 113 6.95 1.51 -11.31
N VAL A 114 8.26 1.32 -11.41
CA VAL A 114 8.92 0.87 -12.64
C VAL A 114 8.57 -0.60 -12.89
N ILE A 115 8.69 -1.44 -11.87
CA ILE A 115 8.31 -2.86 -11.94
C ILE A 115 6.83 -3.00 -12.31
N ALA A 116 5.94 -2.20 -11.71
CA ALA A 116 4.51 -2.23 -11.99
C ALA A 116 4.18 -1.92 -13.46
N ARG A 117 4.82 -0.90 -14.05
CA ARG A 117 4.64 -0.55 -15.47
C ARG A 117 5.15 -1.66 -16.39
N PHE A 118 6.26 -2.30 -16.05
CA PHE A 118 6.76 -3.46 -16.77
C PHE A 118 5.78 -4.64 -16.72
N LEU A 119 5.24 -4.97 -15.54
CA LEU A 119 4.20 -5.99 -15.39
C LEU A 119 2.92 -5.66 -16.16
N MET A 120 2.53 -4.38 -16.26
CA MET A 120 1.41 -3.95 -17.10
C MET A 120 1.69 -4.24 -18.58
N GLU A 121 2.92 -4.02 -19.04
CA GLU A 121 3.33 -4.29 -20.41
C GLU A 121 3.33 -5.80 -20.71
N LEU A 122 3.92 -6.63 -19.84
CA LEU A 122 3.84 -8.10 -19.97
C LEU A 122 2.39 -8.57 -20.08
N LYS A 123 1.51 -8.05 -19.21
CA LYS A 123 0.09 -8.37 -19.23
C LYS A 123 -0.58 -7.94 -20.55
N ARG A 124 -0.19 -6.78 -21.13
CA ARG A 124 -0.69 -6.30 -22.43
C ARG A 124 -0.25 -7.21 -23.58
N GLN A 125 0.90 -7.85 -23.44
CA GLN A 125 1.43 -8.86 -24.38
C GLN A 125 0.79 -10.25 -24.19
N GLY A 126 -0.15 -10.40 -23.25
CA GLY A 126 -0.85 -11.66 -22.99
C GLY A 126 -0.15 -12.60 -22.02
N ILE A 127 0.96 -12.19 -21.41
CA ILE A 127 1.67 -12.98 -20.39
C ILE A 127 0.85 -12.97 -19.10
N ASP A 128 0.59 -14.15 -18.53
CA ASP A 128 0.00 -14.24 -17.19
C ASP A 128 1.02 -13.77 -16.16
N ILE A 129 0.73 -12.67 -15.48
CA ILE A 129 1.60 -12.12 -14.43
C ILE A 129 1.30 -12.70 -13.04
N GLY A 130 0.29 -13.55 -12.91
CA GLY A 130 -0.18 -14.06 -11.62
C GLY A 130 -0.97 -13.03 -10.82
N LYS A 131 -0.83 -13.08 -9.49
CA LYS A 131 -1.54 -12.21 -8.54
C LYS A 131 -0.51 -11.47 -7.70
N PRO A 132 0.01 -10.32 -8.16
CA PRO A 132 0.99 -9.54 -7.41
C PRO A 132 0.54 -9.29 -5.97
N MET A 133 1.46 -9.51 -5.04
CA MET A 133 1.26 -9.28 -3.61
C MET A 133 2.44 -8.49 -3.05
N ILE A 134 2.17 -7.46 -2.26
CA ILE A 134 3.19 -6.80 -1.45
C ILE A 134 3.21 -7.38 -0.05
N GLY A 135 4.36 -7.38 0.58
CA GLY A 135 4.49 -7.85 1.95
C GLY A 135 5.69 -7.30 2.67
N GLY A 136 5.80 -7.68 3.95
CA GLY A 136 6.94 -7.37 4.79
C GLY A 136 6.65 -7.55 6.28
N PRO A 137 7.55 -7.08 7.16
CA PRO A 137 7.48 -7.33 8.60
C PRO A 137 6.27 -6.63 9.21
N PHE A 138 5.59 -7.34 10.12
CA PHE A 138 4.47 -6.83 10.91
C PHE A 138 4.95 -6.06 12.13
N GLU A 139 4.30 -4.94 12.41
CA GLU A 139 4.47 -4.16 13.64
C GLU A 139 3.07 -3.95 14.25
N GLU A 140 2.90 -4.36 15.51
CA GLU A 140 1.64 -4.13 16.23
C GLU A 140 1.43 -2.64 16.51
N HIS A 141 0.18 -2.19 16.45
CA HIS A 141 -0.20 -0.81 16.72
C HIS A 141 -1.34 -0.81 17.74
N PRO A 142 -1.30 0.05 18.78
CA PRO A 142 -2.40 0.17 19.72
C PRO A 142 -3.73 0.39 19.01
N PRO A 143 -4.81 -0.31 19.38
CA PRO A 143 -6.03 -0.29 18.59
C PRO A 143 -6.63 1.12 18.52
N VAL A 144 -7.00 1.56 17.32
CA VAL A 144 -7.70 2.85 17.10
C VAL A 144 -8.90 2.62 16.20
N ARG A 145 -10.06 3.11 16.63
CA ARG A 145 -11.30 2.99 15.85
C ARG A 145 -11.47 4.17 14.90
N LEU A 146 -11.60 3.86 13.62
CA LEU A 146 -11.89 4.79 12.54
C LEU A 146 -13.41 4.85 12.29
N LYS A 147 -14.04 5.97 12.60
CA LYS A 147 -15.43 6.27 12.23
C LYS A 147 -15.50 6.88 10.84
N ASP A 148 -16.56 6.52 10.10
CA ASP A 148 -16.92 7.11 8.80
C ASP A 148 -15.87 6.88 7.67
N VAL A 149 -14.98 5.92 7.87
CA VAL A 149 -14.04 5.44 6.84
C VAL A 149 -14.69 4.29 6.08
N PRO A 150 -14.99 4.43 4.78
CA PRO A 150 -15.62 3.35 4.02
C PRO A 150 -14.70 2.13 3.96
N PHE A 151 -15.28 0.95 4.20
CA PHE A 151 -14.61 -0.32 3.98
C PHE A 151 -14.46 -0.55 2.47
N ARG A 152 -13.23 -0.51 1.97
CA ARG A 152 -12.92 -0.75 0.55
C ARG A 152 -11.70 -1.65 0.46
N GLN A 153 -11.70 -2.51 -0.55
CA GLN A 153 -10.53 -3.28 -0.93
C GLN A 153 -9.49 -2.36 -1.61
N GLY A 154 -8.22 -2.75 -1.55
CA GLY A 154 -7.09 -1.97 -2.10
C GLY A 154 -6.29 -1.24 -1.04
N PHE A 155 -5.41 -0.34 -1.48
CA PHE A 155 -4.51 0.42 -0.63
C PHE A 155 -4.74 1.91 -0.84
N ARG A 156 -5.13 2.61 0.21
CA ARG A 156 -5.43 4.04 0.13
C ARG A 156 -4.35 4.83 0.82
N LEU A 157 -3.82 5.84 0.14
CA LEU A 157 -2.91 6.79 0.77
C LEU A 157 -3.55 7.40 2.02
N PHE A 158 -2.78 7.53 3.08
CA PHE A 158 -3.24 7.82 4.43
C PHE A 158 -2.34 8.87 5.10
N ASP A 159 -2.95 9.93 5.62
CA ASP A 159 -2.30 11.00 6.36
C ASP A 159 -2.06 10.55 7.81
N TYR A 160 -0.92 9.91 8.03
CA TYR A 160 -0.57 9.35 9.32
C TYR A 160 -0.31 10.42 10.40
N SER A 161 0.26 11.57 10.03
CA SER A 161 0.50 12.68 10.95
C SER A 161 -0.80 13.21 11.53
N ARG A 162 -1.79 13.50 10.66
CA ARG A 162 -3.12 13.94 11.11
C ARG A 162 -3.85 12.87 11.92
N PHE A 163 -3.66 11.59 11.57
CA PHE A 163 -4.20 10.49 12.34
C PHE A 163 -3.65 10.47 13.77
N LEU A 164 -2.34 10.61 13.95
CA LEU A 164 -1.72 10.68 15.28
C LEU A 164 -2.21 11.88 16.09
N GLU A 165 -2.34 13.05 15.46
CA GLU A 165 -2.91 14.24 16.11
C GLU A 165 -4.34 14.00 16.59
N ALA A 166 -5.19 13.40 15.74
CA ALA A 166 -6.56 13.06 16.09
C ALA A 166 -6.63 12.01 17.23
N VAL A 167 -5.72 11.03 17.22
CA VAL A 167 -5.62 10.03 18.30
C VAL A 167 -5.24 10.69 19.62
N LYS A 168 -4.27 11.61 19.60
CA LYS A 168 -3.85 12.37 20.79
C LYS A 168 -5.00 13.20 21.36
N GLN A 169 -5.77 13.87 20.51
CA GLN A 169 -6.93 14.66 20.92
C GLN A 169 -8.08 13.80 21.46
N ALA A 170 -8.27 12.60 20.92
CA ALA A 170 -9.28 11.65 21.40
C ALA A 170 -8.89 10.95 22.73
N GLY A 171 -7.63 11.08 23.16
CA GLY A 171 -6.98 10.29 24.20
C GLY A 171 -7.35 10.56 25.66
N ASN A 172 -8.36 11.39 25.97
CA ASN A 172 -8.78 11.61 27.35
C ASN A 172 -9.78 10.53 27.81
N GLY A 173 -9.27 9.39 28.29
CA GLY A 173 -10.01 8.46 29.18
C GLY A 173 -10.68 7.23 28.55
N LYS A 174 -10.48 6.90 27.27
CA LYS A 174 -11.06 5.70 26.62
C LYS A 174 -10.02 4.61 26.34
N LYS A 175 -10.39 3.35 26.58
CA LYS A 175 -9.55 2.15 26.33
C LYS A 175 -9.15 1.96 24.85
N VAL A 176 -9.96 2.47 23.92
CA VAL A 176 -9.68 2.48 22.47
C VAL A 176 -10.07 3.86 21.92
N PRO A 177 -9.13 4.70 21.48
CA PRO A 177 -9.43 6.00 20.88
C PRO A 177 -10.34 5.85 19.67
N VAL A 178 -11.27 6.79 19.52
CA VAL A 178 -12.19 6.82 18.38
C VAL A 178 -11.95 8.12 17.63
N VAL A 179 -11.48 8.02 16.40
CA VAL A 179 -11.21 9.17 15.54
C VAL A 179 -12.20 9.19 14.37
N LYS A 180 -12.66 10.39 14.01
CA LYS A 180 -13.50 10.62 12.83
C LYS A 180 -12.65 11.22 11.72
N GLY A 181 -12.86 10.76 10.50
CA GLY A 181 -12.21 11.33 9.33
C GLY A 181 -11.63 10.27 8.41
N GLN A 182 -11.52 10.64 7.14
CA GLN A 182 -11.05 9.74 6.10
C GLN A 182 -9.52 9.71 5.98
N PHE A 183 -8.82 10.69 6.57
CA PHE A 183 -7.35 10.85 6.53
C PHE A 183 -6.75 10.61 5.14
N TYR A 184 -7.49 10.89 4.07
CA TYR A 184 -6.97 10.74 2.71
C TYR A 184 -6.13 11.95 2.34
N VAL A 185 -5.03 11.68 1.66
CA VAL A 185 -4.22 12.71 1.01
C VAL A 185 -4.80 12.94 -0.39
N ALA A 186 -4.91 14.19 -0.83
CA ALA A 186 -5.35 14.50 -2.19
C ALA A 186 -4.15 14.43 -3.15
N GLU A 187 -4.32 13.70 -4.26
CA GLU A 187 -3.29 13.52 -5.30
C GLU A 187 -3.45 14.64 -6.35
N LEU A 188 -2.38 15.41 -6.62
CA LEU A 188 -2.27 16.23 -7.85
C LEU A 188 -1.09 15.69 -8.67
N SER A 189 -1.35 15.26 -9.90
CA SER A 189 -0.28 14.98 -10.86
C SER A 189 0.17 16.30 -11.49
N ALA A 190 1.42 16.70 -11.25
CA ALA A 190 2.02 17.82 -11.96
C ALA A 190 2.82 17.27 -13.15
N LYS A 191 2.45 17.67 -14.38
CA LYS A 191 3.27 17.40 -15.57
C LYS A 191 4.43 18.40 -15.58
N ALA A 192 5.64 17.98 -15.19
CA ALA A 192 6.83 18.77 -15.39
C ALA A 192 7.24 18.71 -16.88
N LYS A 193 7.31 19.87 -17.56
CA LYS A 193 7.94 19.97 -18.90
C LYS A 193 9.46 19.89 -18.73
N LYS A 194 10.12 19.14 -19.61
CA LYS A 194 11.57 18.86 -19.58
C LYS A 194 12.39 19.78 -20.50
N GLN A 195 13.58 20.18 -20.03
CA GLN A 195 14.81 20.08 -20.83
C GLN A 195 15.16 18.58 -20.96
N ASP A 196 15.42 18.09 -22.16
CA ASP A 196 15.85 16.71 -22.49
C ASP A 196 14.79 15.59 -22.62
N GLY A 197 13.58 15.91 -23.09
CA GLY A 197 12.73 14.98 -23.87
C GLY A 197 12.07 13.77 -23.18
N LYS A 198 12.44 13.39 -21.95
CA LYS A 198 11.79 12.28 -21.20
C LYS A 198 10.80 12.79 -20.13
N VAL A 199 9.50 12.96 -20.39
CA VAL A 199 8.55 13.40 -19.33
C VAL A 199 8.67 12.53 -18.07
N GLN A 200 9.08 13.13 -16.95
CA GLN A 200 8.96 12.51 -15.63
C GLN A 200 7.67 13.05 -15.00
N GLU A 201 6.70 12.18 -14.83
CA GLU A 201 5.49 12.49 -14.09
C GLU A 201 5.83 12.45 -12.60
N VAL A 202 5.82 13.60 -11.94
CA VAL A 202 6.05 13.71 -10.50
C VAL A 202 4.68 13.73 -9.82
N GLN A 203 4.39 12.70 -9.03
CA GLN A 203 3.21 12.68 -8.18
C GLN A 203 3.46 13.60 -6.98
N ILE A 204 2.68 14.69 -6.88
CA ILE A 204 2.75 15.61 -5.76
C ILE A 204 1.51 15.42 -4.91
N TYR A 205 1.72 15.09 -3.64
CA TYR A 205 0.64 14.86 -2.69
C TYR A 205 0.40 16.11 -1.86
N TRP A 206 -0.86 16.51 -1.73
CA TRP A 206 -1.29 17.70 -1.01
C TRP A 206 -2.40 17.35 -0.02
N ARG A 207 -2.51 18.10 1.08
CA ARG A 207 -3.66 17.95 1.98
C ARG A 207 -4.91 18.52 1.32
N LYS A 208 -6.10 17.97 1.65
CA LYS A 208 -7.37 18.49 1.10
C LYS A 208 -7.57 19.98 1.43
N GLU A 209 -7.19 20.41 2.63
CA GLU A 209 -7.26 21.84 3.03
C GLU A 209 -6.21 22.71 2.32
N GLU A 210 -5.11 22.12 1.83
CA GLU A 210 -4.09 22.80 1.00
C GLU A 210 -4.49 22.87 -0.48
N LEU A 211 -5.41 22.00 -0.92
CA LEU A 211 -5.92 21.97 -2.29
C LEU A 211 -6.83 23.16 -2.60
N GLU A 212 -7.77 23.49 -1.71
CA GLU A 212 -8.80 24.50 -1.99
C GLU A 212 -8.21 25.91 -2.23
N PRO A 213 -7.25 26.42 -1.45
CA PRO A 213 -6.61 27.70 -1.71
C PRO A 213 -5.77 27.70 -2.99
N ARG A 214 -5.10 26.58 -3.30
CA ARG A 214 -4.19 26.45 -4.44
C ARG A 214 -4.91 26.24 -5.77
N ILE A 215 -6.01 25.48 -5.79
CA ILE A 215 -6.89 25.35 -6.97
C ILE A 215 -7.48 26.72 -7.34
N ARG A 216 -7.83 27.55 -6.35
CA ARG A 216 -8.27 28.93 -6.59
C ARG A 216 -7.16 29.79 -7.20
N GLN A 217 -5.91 29.67 -6.72
CA GLN A 217 -4.76 30.39 -7.30
C GLN A 217 -4.44 29.98 -8.74
N VAL A 218 -4.46 28.68 -9.07
CA VAL A 218 -4.20 28.20 -10.44
C VAL A 218 -5.27 28.71 -11.41
N LYS A 219 -6.55 28.62 -11.04
CA LYS A 219 -7.66 29.16 -11.87
C LYS A 219 -7.56 30.67 -12.10
N LEU A 220 -7.15 31.45 -11.10
CA LEU A 220 -6.94 32.90 -11.26
C LEU A 220 -5.80 33.20 -12.23
N SER A 221 -4.71 32.44 -12.21
CA SER A 221 -3.56 32.65 -13.09
C SER A 221 -3.81 32.24 -14.56
N GLU A 222 -4.76 31.34 -14.81
CA GLU A 222 -5.17 30.93 -16.17
C GLU A 222 -6.22 31.87 -16.78
N VAL A 223 -6.99 32.58 -15.95
CA VAL A 223 -7.97 33.59 -16.40
C VAL A 223 -7.31 34.96 -16.65
N MET A 224 -6.11 35.19 -16.11
CA MET A 224 -5.33 36.43 -16.29
C MET A 224 -4.23 36.34 -17.37
N ARG A 225 -4.27 35.32 -18.23
CA ARG A 225 -3.45 35.20 -19.44
C ARG A 225 -4.34 35.21 -20.68
#